data_AF-A0A529X4P4-F1
#
_entry.id   AF-A0A529X4P4-F1
#
_cell.length_a   1.000
_cell.length_b   1.000
_cell.length_c   1.000
_cell.angle_alpha   90.00
_cell.angle_beta   90.00
_cell.angle_gamma   90.00
#
_symmetry.space_group_name_H-M   'P 1'
#
loop_
_entity.id
_entity.type
_entity.pdbx_description
1 polymer ?
#
loop_
_entity_poly.entity_id
_entity_poly.type
_entity_poly.pdbx_seq_one_letter_code
_entity_poly.pdbx_strand_id
1 'polypeptide(L)'
;MANAASMREEAETIAVKALGFVAADPELLPRFLAITGIEANSIRKAAAEPGFLAGVLQFILAHEPTLLRFAEETGTPPAAVGKA
;
A
#
# COMPACT_ATOMS: atom_id res chain seq x y z
N MET A 1 1.13 -17.23 20.36
CA MET A 1 1.07 -15.75 20.22
C MET A 1 2.14 -15.18 19.29
N ALA A 2 3.31 -15.81 19.10
CA ALA A 2 4.36 -15.33 18.18
C ALA A 2 3.90 -15.16 16.71
N ASN A 3 3.00 -16.04 16.22
CA ASN A 3 2.57 -16.02 14.82
C ASN A 3 1.77 -14.77 14.43
N ALA A 4 0.89 -14.27 15.32
CA ALA A 4 0.05 -13.11 15.00
C ALA A 4 0.81 -11.77 15.01
N ALA A 5 1.90 -11.68 15.77
CA ALA A 5 2.77 -10.50 15.75
C ALA A 5 3.59 -10.45 14.45
N SER A 6 4.20 -11.58 14.06
CA SER A 6 4.94 -11.72 12.80
C SER A 6 4.06 -11.44 11.57
N MET A 7 2.81 -11.94 11.54
CA MET A 7 1.89 -11.64 10.43
C MET A 7 1.53 -10.15 10.33
N ARG A 8 1.43 -9.44 11.46
CA ARG A 8 1.20 -7.98 11.46
C ARG A 8 2.43 -7.22 10.96
N GLU A 9 3.63 -7.60 11.39
CA GLU A 9 4.88 -7.00 10.91
C GLU A 9 5.06 -7.21 9.40
N GLU A 10 4.70 -8.39 8.88
CA GLU A 10 4.71 -8.68 7.44
C GLU A 10 3.67 -7.81 6.70
N ALA A 11 2.44 -7.73 7.21
CA ALA A 11 1.39 -6.89 6.62
C ALA A 11 1.79 -5.41 6.58
N GLU A 12 2.33 -4.89 7.67
CA GLU A 12 2.83 -3.52 7.76
C GLU A 12 3.99 -3.28 6.80
N THR A 13 4.92 -4.24 6.68
CA THR A 13 6.02 -4.18 5.71
C THR A 13 5.50 -4.10 4.27
N ILE A 14 4.49 -4.92 3.92
CA ILE A 14 3.88 -4.90 2.59
C ILE A 14 3.19 -3.54 2.34
N ALA A 15 2.48 -3.01 3.32
CA ALA A 15 1.78 -1.74 3.17
C ALA A 15 2.74 -0.53 3.05
N VAL A 16 3.85 -0.54 3.76
CA VAL A 16 4.90 0.50 3.62
C VAL A 16 5.55 0.42 2.24
N LYS A 17 5.85 -0.79 1.74
CA LYS A 17 6.34 -0.98 0.36
C LYS A 17 5.33 -0.47 -0.66
N ALA A 18 4.04 -0.78 -0.48
CA ALA A 18 2.96 -0.32 -1.34
C ALA A 18 2.87 1.21 -1.37
N LEU A 19 3.00 1.87 -0.22
CA LEU A 19 3.02 3.33 -0.15
C LEU A 19 4.22 3.91 -0.89
N GLY A 20 5.41 3.32 -0.73
CA GLY A 20 6.62 3.73 -1.45
C GLY A 20 6.45 3.59 -2.98
N PHE A 21 5.90 2.47 -3.43
CA PHE A 21 5.60 2.20 -4.85
C PHE A 21 4.62 3.23 -5.43
N VAL A 22 3.50 3.49 -4.75
CA VAL A 22 2.51 4.49 -5.21
C VAL A 22 3.12 5.88 -5.21
N ALA A 23 3.89 6.26 -4.19
CA ALA A 23 4.49 7.59 -4.07
C ALA A 23 5.62 7.86 -5.07
N ALA A 24 6.29 6.81 -5.56
CA ALA A 24 7.36 6.92 -6.55
C ALA A 24 6.85 7.01 -8.00
N ASP A 25 5.60 6.63 -8.26
CA ASP A 25 5.03 6.58 -9.61
C ASP A 25 4.23 7.86 -9.93
N PRO A 26 4.59 8.60 -10.99
CA PRO A 26 3.98 9.88 -11.34
C PRO A 26 2.54 9.76 -11.86
N GLU A 27 2.07 8.56 -12.20
CA GLU A 27 0.70 8.29 -12.63
C GLU A 27 -0.16 7.76 -11.47
N LEU A 28 0.40 6.90 -10.63
CA LEU A 28 -0.32 6.31 -9.50
C LEU A 28 -0.55 7.32 -8.37
N LEU A 29 0.44 8.15 -8.05
CA LEU A 29 0.32 9.10 -6.95
C LEU A 29 -0.85 10.08 -7.18
N PRO A 30 -0.97 10.81 -8.30
CA PRO A 30 -2.10 11.71 -8.52
C PRO A 30 -3.45 11.00 -8.47
N ARG A 31 -3.52 9.76 -8.99
CA ARG A 31 -4.75 8.95 -8.97
C ARG A 31 -5.14 8.56 -7.53
N PHE A 32 -4.17 8.14 -6.71
CA PHE A 32 -4.41 7.81 -5.31
C PHE A 32 -4.91 9.02 -4.52
N LEU A 33 -4.28 10.19 -4.71
CA LEU A 33 -4.71 11.44 -4.07
C LEU A 33 -6.13 11.82 -4.49
N ALA A 34 -6.46 11.71 -5.79
CA ALA A 34 -7.79 12.02 -6.31
C ALA A 34 -8.89 11.11 -5.74
N ILE A 35 -8.60 9.82 -5.54
CA ILE A 35 -9.56 8.85 -5.00
C ILE A 35 -9.75 9.02 -3.49
N THR A 36 -8.67 9.28 -2.76
CA THR A 36 -8.70 9.35 -1.29
C THR A 36 -9.04 10.75 -0.76
N GLY A 37 -8.91 11.79 -1.59
CA GLY A 37 -9.11 13.19 -1.19
C GLY A 37 -7.99 13.75 -0.32
N ILE A 38 -6.88 13.02 -0.13
CA ILE A 38 -5.73 13.52 0.63
C ILE A 38 -4.84 14.41 -0.26
N GLU A 39 -4.16 15.36 0.37
CA GLU A 39 -3.12 16.15 -0.30
C GLU A 39 -1.75 15.47 -0.17
N ALA A 40 -0.86 15.72 -1.15
CA ALA A 40 0.50 15.17 -1.14
C ALA A 40 1.31 15.56 0.11
N ASN A 41 1.14 16.80 0.59
CA ASN A 41 1.79 17.30 1.81
C ASN A 41 1.33 16.55 3.08
N SER A 42 0.16 15.90 3.02
CA SER A 42 -0.51 15.27 4.15
C SER A 42 -0.22 13.78 4.23
N ILE A 43 0.40 13.17 3.21
CA ILE A 43 0.71 11.74 3.16
C ILE A 43 1.49 11.30 4.41
N ARG A 44 2.52 12.04 4.82
CA ARG A 44 3.32 11.69 6.00
C ARG A 44 2.48 11.64 7.28
N LYS A 45 1.55 12.58 7.43
CA LYS A 45 0.62 12.61 8.57
C LYS A 45 -0.39 11.48 8.45
N ALA A 46 -0.97 11.29 7.28
CA ALA A 46 -1.97 10.26 7.01
C ALA A 46 -1.40 8.86 7.21
N ALA A 47 -0.14 8.60 6.88
CA ALA A 47 0.53 7.32 7.12
C ALA A 47 0.64 6.92 8.59
N ALA A 48 0.52 7.88 9.52
CA ALA A 48 0.46 7.60 10.95
C ALA A 48 -0.98 7.30 11.44
N GLU A 49 -1.99 7.54 10.61
CA GLU A 49 -3.38 7.31 10.98
C GLU A 49 -3.76 5.83 10.80
N PRO A 50 -4.51 5.25 11.74
CA PRO A 50 -5.03 3.90 11.61
C PRO A 50 -5.81 3.73 10.30
N GLY A 51 -5.47 2.70 9.52
CA GLY A 51 -6.19 2.34 8.30
C GLY A 51 -5.73 3.05 7.03
N PHE A 52 -4.85 4.07 7.10
CA PHE A 52 -4.31 4.68 5.89
C PHE A 52 -3.56 3.68 5.01
N LEU A 53 -2.65 2.91 5.65
CA LEU A 53 -1.87 1.87 4.98
C LEU A 53 -2.77 0.77 4.39
N ALA A 54 -3.88 0.44 5.06
CA ALA A 54 -4.89 -0.46 4.50
C ALA A 54 -5.56 0.15 3.25
N GLY A 55 -5.83 1.46 3.24
CA GLY A 55 -6.33 2.18 2.07
C GLY A 55 -5.38 2.14 0.87
N VAL A 56 -4.06 2.19 1.11
CA VAL A 56 -3.03 2.03 0.07
C VAL A 56 -3.09 0.61 -0.53
N LEU A 57 -3.19 -0.41 0.32
CA LEU A 57 -3.34 -1.80 -0.14
C LEU A 57 -4.62 -1.97 -0.97
N GLN A 58 -5.74 -1.42 -0.51
CA GLN A 58 -7.00 -1.44 -1.27
C GLN A 58 -6.90 -0.74 -2.63
N PHE A 59 -6.18 0.38 -2.71
CA PHE A 59 -5.93 1.06 -3.98
C PHE A 59 -5.17 0.17 -4.98
N ILE A 60 -4.14 -0.54 -4.52
CA ILE A 60 -3.39 -1.48 -5.36
C ILE A 60 -4.28 -2.67 -5.77
N LEU A 61 -5.01 -3.27 -4.81
CA LEU A 61 -5.90 -4.41 -5.05
C LEU A 61 -7.07 -4.09 -5.98
N ALA A 62 -7.52 -2.85 -6.02
CA ALA A 62 -8.61 -2.40 -6.88
C ALA A 62 -8.23 -2.33 -8.38
N HIS A 63 -6.95 -2.53 -8.74
CA HIS A 63 -6.49 -2.49 -10.13
C HIS A 63 -5.42 -3.56 -10.39
N GLU A 64 -5.82 -4.65 -11.03
CA GLU A 64 -4.95 -5.81 -11.28
C GLU A 64 -3.60 -5.46 -11.96
N PRO A 65 -3.52 -4.60 -12.99
CA PRO A 65 -2.22 -4.22 -13.56
C PRO A 65 -1.29 -3.53 -12.56
N THR A 66 -1.84 -2.72 -11.65
CA THR A 66 -1.07 -2.08 -10.57
C THR A 66 -0.59 -3.10 -9.56
N LEU A 67 -1.46 -4.05 -9.17
CA LEU A 67 -1.10 -5.16 -8.29
C LEU A 67 0.03 -6.03 -8.85
N LEU A 68 -0.05 -6.37 -10.14
CA LEU A 68 0.98 -7.18 -10.80
C LEU A 68 2.32 -6.42 -10.92
N ARG A 69 2.30 -5.14 -11.29
CA ARG A 69 3.51 -4.29 -11.30
C ARG A 69 4.14 -4.20 -9.91
N PHE A 70 3.34 -3.93 -8.88
CA PHE A 70 3.81 -3.89 -7.49
C PHE A 70 4.46 -5.22 -7.07
N ALA A 71 3.80 -6.34 -7.41
CA ALA A 71 4.28 -7.67 -7.06
C ALA A 71 5.62 -7.99 -7.73
N GLU A 72 5.77 -7.63 -9.01
CA GLU A 72 7.00 -7.79 -9.77
C GLU A 72 8.14 -6.93 -9.20
N GLU A 73 7.89 -5.65 -8.94
CA GLU A 73 8.92 -4.70 -8.49
C GLU A 73 9.42 -5.00 -7.07
N THR A 74 8.52 -5.45 -6.19
CA THR A 74 8.85 -5.64 -4.76
C THR A 74 9.13 -7.10 -4.38
N GLY A 75 8.96 -8.03 -5.33
CA GLY A 75 9.00 -9.47 -5.08
C GLY A 75 7.90 -9.96 -4.14
N THR A 76 6.82 -9.18 -3.95
CA THR A 76 5.72 -9.50 -3.05
C THR A 76 4.66 -10.30 -3.80
N PRO A 77 4.31 -11.54 -3.40
CA PRO A 77 3.26 -12.29 -4.07
C PRO A 77 1.91 -11.52 -4.05
N PRO A 78 1.15 -11.45 -5.15
CA PRO A 78 -0.13 -10.75 -5.17
C PRO A 78 -1.10 -11.21 -4.08
N ALA A 79 -1.11 -12.52 -3.79
CA ALA A 79 -1.93 -13.11 -2.73
C ALA A 79 -1.52 -12.67 -1.31
N ALA A 80 -0.27 -12.22 -1.10
CA ALA A 80 0.18 -11.68 0.18
C ALA A 80 -0.39 -10.27 0.40
N VAL A 81 -0.57 -9.48 -0.66
CA VAL A 81 -1.18 -8.15 -0.59
C VAL A 81 -2.62 -8.21 -0.09
N GLY A 82 -3.40 -9.20 -0.54
CA GLY A 82 -4.78 -9.39 -0.08
C GLY A 82 -4.91 -9.96 1.35
N LYS A 83 -3.82 -10.43 1.94
CA LYS A 83 -3.77 -10.97 3.31
C LYS A 83 -3.20 -9.97 4.32
N ALA A 84 -2.54 -8.91 3.83
CA ALA A 84 -2.02 -7.80 4.60
C ALA A 84 -3.16 -6.84 4.99
#